data_AF-A0A1S4E7I2-F1
#
_entry.id   AF-A0A1S4E7I2-F1
#
_cell.length_a   1.000
_cell.length_b   1.000
_cell.length_c   1.000
_cell.angle_alpha   90.00
_cell.angle_beta   90.00
_cell.angle_gamma   90.00
#
_symmetry.space_group_name_H-M   'P 1'
#
loop_
_entity.id
_entity.type
_entity.pdbx_description
1 polymer ?
#
loop_
_entity_poly.entity_id
_entity_poly.type
_entity_poly.pdbx_seq_one_letter_code
_entity_poly.pdbx_strand_id
1 'polypeptide(L)'
;MVHNQSDVNFPRLGQMIMDYEVPMKKLSEEFIPHAKLLFQALMSLRAIYSYRNVSADQMRNDQKLSLVGNPGQLLKPARTERMSCEYLSQESLDRWIIFGFMLCHQPLSQEPVSKLWTAALENNWVIALFRDEVIYIHQYIQGFFDTIKGYGKRVSEVKDCYSHAVSKAALEHREKRKFLRTALKELGLLFSDQPGLLGPKALLIFIGLSYARDEVYWLLRHNDNPPVQKGKSKSAEDLVDRQLPELEMKFIGCYVTMIILPYRRESPNQLKIW
;
A
#
# COMPACT_ATOMS: atom_id res chain seq x y z
N MET A 1 41.63 23.10 0.30
CA MET A 1 40.69 23.64 1.29
C MET A 1 40.56 25.15 1.05
N VAL A 2 39.40 25.65 0.66
CA VAL A 2 39.21 27.03 0.15
C VAL A 2 39.19 28.08 1.28
N HIS A 3 38.90 27.68 2.52
CA HIS A 3 38.77 28.60 3.67
C HIS A 3 39.62 28.24 4.90
N ASN A 4 40.53 27.26 4.79
CA ASN A 4 41.42 26.79 5.87
C ASN A 4 40.74 26.44 7.23
N GLN A 5 39.41 26.31 7.23
CA GLN A 5 38.57 25.92 8.37
C GLN A 5 37.56 24.88 7.90
N SER A 6 37.25 23.91 8.75
CA SER A 6 36.15 22.97 8.52
C SER A 6 34.81 23.67 8.66
N ASP A 7 33.83 23.29 7.86
CA ASP A 7 32.45 23.76 8.00
C ASP A 7 31.93 23.53 9.43
N VAL A 8 31.21 24.50 10.00
CA VAL A 8 30.71 24.47 11.39
C VAL A 8 29.78 23.27 11.63
N ASN A 9 29.05 22.83 10.60
CA ASN A 9 28.15 21.68 10.68
C ASN A 9 28.87 20.36 10.41
N PHE A 10 30.11 20.37 9.92
CA PHE A 10 30.85 19.16 9.54
C PHE A 10 30.98 18.15 10.69
N PRO A 11 31.32 18.53 11.95
CA PRO A 11 31.40 17.56 13.04
C PRO A 11 30.07 16.88 13.32
N ARG A 12 28.96 17.64 13.32
CA ARG A 12 27.62 17.11 13.54
C ARG A 12 27.16 16.20 12.41
N LEU A 13 27.43 16.61 11.15
CA LEU A 13 27.12 15.81 9.97
C LEU A 13 27.91 14.50 9.96
N GLY A 14 29.21 14.57 10.25
CA GLY A 14 30.08 13.40 10.37
C GLY A 14 29.58 12.42 11.41
N GLN A 15 29.23 12.90 12.61
CA GLN A 15 28.67 12.05 13.66
C GLN A 15 27.34 11.42 13.25
N MET A 16 26.45 12.18 12.59
CA MET A 16 25.18 11.65 12.09
C MET A 16 25.41 10.52 11.06
N ILE A 17 26.34 10.68 10.13
CA ILE A 17 26.65 9.63 9.14
C ILE A 17 27.15 8.35 9.83
N MET A 18 28.00 8.48 10.86
CA MET A 18 28.51 7.34 11.63
C MET A 18 27.42 6.68 12.48
N ASP A 19 26.60 7.47 13.18
CA ASP A 19 25.55 6.95 14.08
C ASP A 19 24.45 6.19 13.32
N TYR A 20 24.15 6.61 12.09
CA TYR A 20 23.12 6.01 11.24
C TYR A 20 23.71 5.13 10.12
N GLU A 21 24.95 4.64 10.24
CA GLU A 21 25.53 3.67 9.29
C GLU A 21 24.66 2.39 9.19
N VAL A 22 24.05 1.98 10.32
CA VAL A 22 23.00 0.95 10.39
C VAL A 22 21.69 1.60 10.88
N PRO A 23 20.91 2.24 10.00
CA PRO A 23 19.84 3.15 10.42
C PRO A 23 18.81 2.49 11.32
N MET A 24 18.35 1.28 10.99
CA MET A 24 17.29 0.62 11.77
C MET A 24 17.72 0.29 13.19
N LYS A 25 18.99 -0.09 13.38
CA LYS A 25 19.51 -0.38 14.72
C LYS A 25 19.45 0.87 15.59
N LYS A 26 20.04 1.98 15.12
CA LYS A 26 20.03 3.27 15.80
C LYS A 26 18.60 3.78 16.06
N LEU A 27 17.75 3.74 15.03
CA LEU A 27 16.37 4.19 15.14
C LEU A 27 15.55 3.36 16.13
N SER A 28 15.73 2.04 16.18
CA SER A 28 15.02 1.18 17.14
C SER A 28 15.37 1.51 18.59
N GLU A 29 16.63 1.88 18.86
CA GLU A 29 17.09 2.32 20.18
C GLU A 29 16.54 3.71 20.54
N GLU A 30 16.52 4.64 19.59
CA GLU A 30 15.97 5.99 19.77
C GLU A 30 14.43 6.01 19.93
N PHE A 31 13.73 5.03 19.34
CA PHE A 31 12.27 4.96 19.39
C PHE A 31 11.71 4.31 20.65
N ILE A 32 12.56 3.77 21.55
CA ILE A 32 12.14 3.19 22.84
C ILE A 32 11.16 4.11 23.62
N PRO A 33 11.45 5.41 23.87
CA PRO A 33 10.51 6.30 24.56
C PRO A 33 9.18 6.52 23.83
N HIS A 34 9.15 6.29 22.51
CA HIS A 34 7.97 6.47 21.65
C HIS A 34 7.19 5.17 21.41
N ALA A 35 7.72 4.02 21.83
CA ALA A 35 7.21 2.70 21.49
C ALA A 35 5.73 2.51 21.86
N LYS A 36 5.29 3.04 23.01
CA LYS A 36 3.87 2.94 23.44
C LYS A 36 2.93 3.68 22.51
N LEU A 37 3.27 4.92 22.13
CA LEU A 37 2.46 5.74 21.24
C LEU A 37 2.43 5.14 19.83
N LEU A 38 3.59 4.74 19.33
CA LEU A 38 3.73 4.09 18.02
C LEU A 38 2.90 2.80 17.96
N PHE A 39 3.02 1.95 18.98
CA PHE A 39 2.24 0.71 19.07
C PHE A 39 0.72 0.97 19.00
N GLN A 40 0.21 1.95 19.75
CA GLN A 40 -1.22 2.30 19.72
C GLN A 40 -1.66 2.78 18.34
N ALA A 41 -0.84 3.60 17.68
CA ALA A 41 -1.11 4.06 16.32
C ALA A 41 -1.13 2.90 15.32
N LEU A 42 -0.14 2.01 15.35
CA LEU A 42 -0.08 0.83 14.47
C LEU A 42 -1.25 -0.11 14.70
N MET A 43 -1.63 -0.33 15.96
CA MET A 43 -2.76 -1.19 16.30
C MET A 43 -4.10 -0.60 15.83
N SER A 44 -4.22 0.71 15.73
CA SER A 44 -5.41 1.36 15.15
C SER A 44 -5.59 1.07 13.66
N LEU A 45 -4.48 0.77 12.94
CA LEU A 45 -4.50 0.43 11.51
C LEU A 45 -5.07 -0.96 11.25
N ARG A 46 -5.11 -1.86 12.25
CA ARG A 46 -5.51 -3.27 12.07
C ARG A 46 -6.83 -3.43 11.32
N ALA A 47 -7.87 -2.72 11.76
CA ALA A 47 -9.21 -2.83 11.16
C ALA A 47 -9.23 -2.30 9.73
N ILE A 48 -8.46 -1.24 9.45
CA ILE A 48 -8.35 -0.64 8.12
C ILE A 48 -7.59 -1.60 7.19
N TYR A 49 -6.45 -2.10 7.65
CA TYR A 49 -5.59 -3.01 6.90
C TYR A 49 -6.31 -4.32 6.55
N SER A 50 -6.97 -4.97 7.51
CA SER A 50 -7.73 -6.20 7.26
C SER A 50 -8.86 -6.02 6.23
N TYR A 51 -9.51 -4.85 6.20
CA TYR A 51 -10.57 -4.58 5.24
C TYR A 51 -10.04 -4.24 3.84
N ARG A 52 -8.84 -3.67 3.77
CA ARG A 52 -8.20 -3.22 2.53
C ARG A 52 -7.39 -4.32 1.86
N ASN A 53 -6.64 -5.11 2.63
CA ASN A 53 -5.87 -6.24 2.15
C ASN A 53 -6.72 -7.52 2.09
N VAL A 54 -7.61 -7.58 1.11
CA VAL A 54 -8.45 -8.75 0.86
C VAL A 54 -8.15 -9.36 -0.50
N SER A 55 -8.38 -10.67 -0.64
CA SER A 55 -8.18 -11.38 -1.91
C SER A 55 -9.24 -10.97 -2.94
N ALA A 56 -8.96 -11.20 -4.22
CA ALA A 56 -9.91 -10.95 -5.30
C ALA A 56 -11.22 -11.76 -5.14
N ASP A 57 -11.14 -12.98 -4.59
CA ASP A 57 -12.32 -13.79 -4.28
C ASP A 57 -13.18 -13.14 -3.19
N GLN A 58 -12.54 -12.63 -2.13
CA GLN A 58 -13.26 -11.90 -1.09
C GLN A 58 -13.88 -10.61 -1.65
N MET A 59 -13.16 -9.88 -2.51
CA MET A 59 -13.70 -8.69 -3.19
C MET A 59 -14.94 -9.02 -4.03
N ARG A 60 -14.96 -10.18 -4.71
CA ARG A 60 -16.13 -10.67 -5.46
C ARG A 60 -17.29 -11.01 -4.53
N ASN A 61 -17.03 -11.77 -3.46
CA ASN A 61 -18.04 -12.17 -2.48
C ASN A 61 -18.69 -10.96 -1.80
N ASP A 62 -17.88 -9.96 -1.45
CA ASP A 62 -18.34 -8.71 -0.83
C ASP A 62 -19.00 -7.75 -1.83
N GLN A 63 -19.02 -8.09 -3.14
CA GLN A 63 -19.45 -7.22 -4.23
C GLN A 63 -18.78 -5.83 -4.16
N LYS A 64 -17.49 -5.77 -3.81
CA LYS A 64 -16.77 -4.51 -3.65
C LYS A 64 -16.89 -3.67 -4.92
N LEU A 65 -17.11 -2.36 -4.75
CA LEU A 65 -17.29 -1.39 -5.83
C LEU A 65 -18.55 -1.60 -6.71
N SER A 66 -19.42 -2.57 -6.42
CA SER A 66 -20.66 -2.75 -7.18
C SER A 66 -21.72 -1.70 -6.80
N LEU A 67 -22.35 -1.11 -7.80
CA LEU A 67 -23.52 -0.22 -7.65
C LEU A 67 -24.84 -0.94 -7.92
N VAL A 68 -24.80 -2.07 -8.63
CA VAL A 68 -25.99 -2.83 -9.06
C VAL A 68 -26.38 -3.93 -8.08
N GLY A 69 -25.48 -4.32 -7.16
CA GLY A 69 -25.74 -5.35 -6.15
C GLY A 69 -26.92 -5.01 -5.21
N ASN A 70 -27.20 -3.72 -4.99
CA ASN A 70 -28.37 -3.28 -4.24
C ASN A 70 -28.96 -1.99 -4.83
N PRO A 71 -29.91 -2.09 -5.80
CA PRO A 71 -30.50 -0.93 -6.46
C PRO A 71 -31.17 0.07 -5.50
N GLY A 72 -31.72 -0.41 -4.37
CA GLY A 72 -32.34 0.44 -3.34
C GLY A 72 -31.36 1.37 -2.60
N GLN A 73 -30.06 1.18 -2.80
CA GLN A 73 -29.00 2.02 -2.22
C GLN A 73 -28.36 2.95 -3.27
N LEU A 74 -28.80 2.92 -4.53
CA LEU A 74 -28.15 3.64 -5.62
C LEU A 74 -28.14 5.16 -5.42
N LEU A 75 -29.24 5.73 -4.93
CA LEU A 75 -29.37 7.16 -4.66
C LEU A 75 -28.82 7.58 -3.28
N LYS A 76 -28.52 6.61 -2.41
CA LYS A 76 -28.02 6.90 -1.07
C LYS A 76 -26.53 7.25 -1.11
N PRO A 77 -26.09 8.32 -0.44
CA PRO A 77 -24.67 8.65 -0.37
C PRO A 77 -23.85 7.49 0.22
N ALA A 78 -22.76 7.11 -0.45
CA ALA A 78 -21.78 6.20 0.11
C ALA A 78 -21.04 6.92 1.24
N ARG A 79 -21.24 6.46 2.48
CA ARG A 79 -20.63 7.05 3.68
C ARG A 79 -20.17 5.96 4.62
N THR A 80 -19.01 6.19 5.22
CA THR A 80 -18.48 5.42 6.36
C THR A 80 -17.96 6.40 7.40
N GLU A 81 -17.85 5.99 8.66
CA GLU A 81 -17.31 6.86 9.72
C GLU A 81 -15.84 7.27 9.46
N ARG A 82 -15.14 6.52 8.60
CA ARG A 82 -13.70 6.69 8.30
C ARG A 82 -13.45 6.87 6.81
N MET A 83 -14.18 7.78 6.16
CA MET A 83 -14.10 7.99 4.71
C MET A 83 -12.67 8.16 4.17
N SER A 84 -11.80 8.87 4.89
CA SER A 84 -10.39 9.06 4.49
C SER A 84 -9.56 7.77 4.46
N CYS A 85 -9.95 6.75 5.24
CA CYS A 85 -9.27 5.47 5.30
C CYS A 85 -9.66 4.54 4.12
N GLU A 86 -10.80 4.81 3.48
CA GLU A 86 -11.31 3.96 2.39
C GLU A 86 -10.42 4.01 1.14
N TYR A 87 -9.78 5.16 0.88
CA TYR A 87 -8.88 5.39 -0.26
C TYR A 87 -7.43 5.66 0.13
N LEU A 88 -7.06 5.38 1.39
CA LEU A 88 -5.67 5.44 1.86
C LEU A 88 -4.81 4.42 1.11
N SER A 89 -3.61 4.75 0.61
CA SER A 89 -2.84 3.76 -0.16
C SER A 89 -2.50 2.50 0.66
N GLN A 90 -2.68 1.33 0.05
CA GLN A 90 -2.26 0.04 0.62
C GLN A 90 -0.75 0.02 0.88
N GLU A 91 0.03 0.59 -0.04
CA GLU A 91 1.48 0.69 0.10
C GLU A 91 1.88 1.52 1.34
N SER A 92 1.18 2.63 1.59
CA SER A 92 1.44 3.44 2.79
C SER A 92 1.17 2.65 4.07
N LEU A 93 0.10 1.85 4.10
CA LEU A 93 -0.20 0.98 5.23
C LEU A 93 0.87 -0.08 5.43
N ASP A 94 1.29 -0.76 4.35
CA ASP A 94 2.37 -1.75 4.38
C ASP A 94 3.65 -1.15 4.97
N ARG A 95 4.05 0.04 4.48
CA ARG A 95 5.22 0.77 4.98
C ARG A 95 5.12 1.11 6.47
N TRP A 96 3.97 1.63 6.91
CA TRP A 96 3.77 1.98 8.31
C TRP A 96 3.81 0.75 9.21
N ILE A 97 3.14 -0.34 8.82
CA ILE A 97 3.11 -1.59 9.58
C ILE A 97 4.50 -2.22 9.66
N ILE A 98 5.18 -2.36 8.52
CA ILE A 98 6.48 -3.05 8.45
C ILE A 98 7.54 -2.28 9.24
N PHE A 99 7.79 -1.03 8.90
CA PHE A 99 8.84 -0.25 9.56
C PHE A 99 8.44 0.17 10.97
N GLY A 100 7.16 0.47 11.22
CA GLY A 100 6.68 0.81 12.55
C GLY A 100 6.92 -0.32 13.56
N PHE A 101 6.59 -1.56 13.20
CA PHE A 101 6.88 -2.70 14.07
C PHE A 101 8.36 -3.10 14.07
N MET A 102 9.19 -2.70 13.10
CA MET A 102 10.64 -2.82 13.25
C MET A 102 11.18 -1.88 14.34
N LEU A 103 10.61 -0.68 14.48
CA LEU A 103 10.99 0.27 15.52
C LEU A 103 10.48 -0.14 16.92
N CYS A 104 9.27 -0.72 17.00
CA CYS A 104 8.71 -1.27 18.24
C CYS A 104 8.50 -2.80 18.14
N HIS A 105 9.60 -3.54 18.04
CA HIS A 105 9.61 -4.96 17.68
C HIS A 105 9.25 -5.94 18.81
N GLN A 106 9.33 -5.53 20.07
CA GLN A 106 9.03 -6.39 21.24
C GLN A 106 7.65 -7.12 21.21
N PRO A 107 6.53 -6.45 20.86
CA PRO A 107 5.21 -7.08 20.81
C PRO A 107 4.95 -7.95 19.58
N LEU A 108 5.88 -8.08 18.61
CA LEU A 108 5.67 -8.87 17.38
C LEU A 108 5.27 -10.32 17.65
N SER A 109 5.62 -10.84 18.82
CA SER A 109 5.27 -12.21 19.23
C SER A 109 3.81 -12.41 19.64
N GLN A 110 3.08 -11.33 19.86
CA GLN A 110 1.76 -11.38 20.47
C GLN A 110 0.68 -11.31 19.38
N GLU A 111 -0.35 -12.12 19.50
CA GLU A 111 -1.59 -11.89 18.77
C GLU A 111 -2.28 -10.64 19.35
N PRO A 112 -2.85 -9.74 18.53
CA PRO A 112 -3.04 -9.82 17.08
C PRO A 112 -1.93 -9.18 16.23
N VAL A 113 -0.83 -8.74 16.85
CA VAL A 113 0.28 -8.00 16.21
C VAL A 113 0.98 -8.87 15.17
N SER A 114 1.27 -10.12 15.53
CA SER A 114 1.94 -11.09 14.66
C SER A 114 1.22 -11.20 13.31
N LYS A 115 -0.10 -11.44 13.31
CA LYS A 115 -0.90 -11.55 12.08
C LYS A 115 -0.89 -10.29 11.23
N LEU A 116 -0.97 -9.12 11.86
CA LEU A 116 -0.97 -7.85 11.14
C LEU A 116 0.37 -7.65 10.41
N TRP A 117 1.48 -7.94 11.10
CA TRP A 117 2.81 -7.76 10.54
C TRP A 117 3.14 -8.82 9.48
N THR A 118 2.83 -10.10 9.72
CA THR A 118 3.05 -11.16 8.72
C THR A 118 2.21 -10.93 7.47
N ALA A 119 0.95 -10.48 7.60
CA ALA A 119 0.12 -10.17 6.44
C ALA A 119 0.66 -9.02 5.57
N ALA A 120 1.48 -8.12 6.12
CA ALA A 120 2.18 -7.08 5.34
C ALA A 120 3.44 -7.61 4.65
N LEU A 121 4.17 -8.50 5.33
CA LEU A 121 5.36 -9.17 4.78
C LEU A 121 5.01 -10.16 3.67
N GLU A 122 3.93 -10.92 3.81
CA GLU A 122 3.48 -11.89 2.81
C GLU A 122 2.97 -11.23 1.53
N ASN A 123 2.54 -9.96 1.60
CA ASN A 123 1.99 -9.23 0.46
C ASN A 123 3.08 -8.56 -0.42
N ASN A 124 4.32 -8.41 0.07
CA ASN A 124 5.37 -7.65 -0.61
C ASN A 124 6.75 -8.27 -0.37
N TRP A 125 7.63 -8.34 -1.38
CA TRP A 125 9.05 -8.64 -1.13
C TRP A 125 9.95 -7.40 -1.24
N VAL A 126 9.46 -6.33 -1.87
CA VAL A 126 10.15 -5.05 -2.01
C VAL A 126 9.22 -3.89 -1.67
N ILE A 127 9.77 -2.85 -1.06
CA ILE A 127 9.06 -1.61 -0.73
C ILE A 127 9.87 -0.43 -1.25
N ALA A 128 9.20 0.57 -1.84
CA ALA A 128 9.82 1.82 -2.24
C ALA A 128 10.10 2.68 -1.00
N LEU A 129 11.37 3.04 -0.83
CA LEU A 129 11.80 4.06 0.11
C LEU A 129 11.38 5.42 -0.44
N PHE A 130 11.80 5.72 -1.66
CA PHE A 130 11.50 6.94 -2.38
C PHE A 130 11.57 6.72 -3.88
N ARG A 131 10.45 6.98 -4.59
CA ARG A 131 10.34 6.77 -6.04
C ARG A 131 10.67 5.32 -6.44
N ASP A 132 11.73 5.14 -7.21
CA ASP A 132 12.28 3.90 -7.75
C ASP A 132 13.29 3.23 -6.81
N GLU A 133 13.78 3.93 -5.79
CA GLU A 133 14.64 3.34 -4.77
C GLU A 133 13.84 2.40 -3.88
N VAL A 134 14.16 1.10 -3.95
CA VAL A 134 13.50 0.04 -3.20
C VAL A 134 14.40 -0.59 -2.16
N ILE A 135 13.78 -1.25 -1.18
CA ILE A 135 14.45 -2.10 -0.22
C ILE A 135 13.82 -3.49 -0.20
N TYR A 136 14.67 -4.52 -0.25
CA TYR A 136 14.28 -5.92 -0.08
C TYR A 136 13.98 -6.19 1.39
N ILE A 137 12.70 -6.08 1.76
CA ILE A 137 12.30 -5.97 3.17
C ILE A 137 12.70 -7.20 3.99
N HIS A 138 12.59 -8.39 3.43
CA HIS A 138 12.85 -9.63 4.17
C HIS A 138 14.33 -9.78 4.52
N GLN A 139 15.23 -9.50 3.57
CA GLN A 139 16.66 -9.57 3.82
C GLN A 139 17.09 -8.48 4.83
N TYR A 140 16.53 -7.28 4.69
CA TYR A 140 16.81 -6.18 5.60
C TYR A 140 16.36 -6.45 7.03
N ILE A 141 15.13 -6.96 7.21
CA ILE A 141 14.58 -7.33 8.52
C ILE A 141 15.38 -8.47 9.14
N GLN A 142 15.75 -9.51 8.37
CA GLN A 142 16.59 -10.60 8.87
C GLN A 142 17.93 -10.08 9.38
N GLY A 143 18.63 -9.25 8.59
CA GLY A 143 19.90 -8.66 8.99
C GLY A 143 19.78 -7.82 10.28
N PHE A 144 18.69 -7.07 10.44
CA PHE A 144 18.43 -6.34 11.68
C PHE A 144 18.16 -7.28 12.86
N PHE A 145 17.26 -8.25 12.72
CA PHE A 145 16.88 -9.16 13.81
C PHE A 145 18.00 -10.11 14.22
N ASP A 146 18.90 -10.49 13.31
CA ASP A 146 20.11 -11.27 13.64
C ASP A 146 21.04 -10.52 14.63
N THR A 147 20.98 -9.19 14.67
CA THR A 147 21.75 -8.39 15.66
C THR A 147 21.14 -8.43 17.08
N ILE A 148 19.90 -8.92 17.23
CA ILE A 148 19.16 -8.90 18.49
C ILE A 148 19.13 -10.31 19.09
N LYS A 149 19.72 -10.47 20.28
CA LYS A 149 19.73 -11.76 20.98
C LYS A 149 18.30 -12.24 21.28
N GLY A 150 18.01 -13.50 20.94
CA GLY A 150 16.70 -14.13 21.16
C GLY A 150 15.71 -14.00 19.99
N TYR A 151 16.08 -13.33 18.90
CA TYR A 151 15.21 -13.12 17.73
C TYR A 151 15.30 -14.22 16.67
N GLY A 152 16.03 -15.31 16.91
CA GLY A 152 16.20 -16.40 15.94
C GLY A 152 14.88 -16.99 15.41
N LYS A 153 13.85 -17.09 16.27
CA LYS A 153 12.50 -17.51 15.84
C LYS A 153 11.87 -16.51 14.86
N ARG A 154 12.05 -15.20 15.09
CA ARG A 154 11.53 -14.13 14.23
C ARG A 154 12.23 -14.11 12.88
N VAL A 155 13.54 -14.37 12.86
CA VAL A 155 14.31 -14.52 11.62
C VAL A 155 13.75 -15.67 10.78
N SER A 156 13.43 -16.82 11.40
CA SER A 156 12.76 -17.93 10.69
C SER A 156 11.37 -17.56 10.17
N GLU A 157 10.55 -16.90 10.97
CA GLU A 157 9.21 -16.46 10.52
C GLU A 157 9.28 -15.48 9.34
N VAL A 158 10.28 -14.58 9.32
CA VAL A 158 10.49 -13.65 8.19
C VAL A 158 10.94 -14.43 6.94
N LYS A 159 11.72 -15.51 7.08
CA LYS A 159 12.07 -16.40 5.95
C LYS A 159 10.84 -17.12 5.39
N ASP A 160 9.92 -17.53 6.26
CA ASP A 160 8.66 -18.16 5.86
C ASP A 160 7.77 -17.15 5.12
N CYS A 161 7.66 -15.91 5.64
CA CYS A 161 6.94 -14.82 4.97
C CYS A 161 7.53 -14.52 3.59
N TYR A 162 8.87 -14.51 3.46
CA TYR A 162 9.52 -14.32 2.15
C TYR A 162 9.15 -15.43 1.17
N SER A 163 9.19 -16.68 1.63
CA SER A 163 8.83 -17.84 0.81
C SER A 163 7.37 -17.79 0.36
N HIS A 164 6.47 -17.32 1.23
CA HIS A 164 5.08 -17.05 0.89
C HIS A 164 4.96 -15.93 -0.15
N ALA A 165 5.56 -14.77 0.10
CA ALA A 165 5.44 -13.60 -0.76
C ALA A 165 5.89 -13.91 -2.20
N VAL A 166 7.03 -14.58 -2.35
CA VAL A 166 7.56 -14.92 -3.67
C VAL A 166 6.72 -15.98 -4.39
N SER A 167 6.09 -16.89 -3.65
CA SER A 167 5.29 -17.97 -4.25
C SER A 167 3.85 -17.57 -4.59
N LYS A 168 3.25 -16.64 -3.82
CA LYS A 168 1.81 -16.36 -3.90
C LYS A 168 1.44 -14.91 -4.24
N ALA A 169 2.20 -13.92 -3.78
CA ALA A 169 1.76 -12.52 -3.88
C ALA A 169 1.55 -12.09 -5.35
N ALA A 170 2.40 -12.52 -6.28
CA ALA A 170 2.25 -12.21 -7.71
C ALA A 170 0.90 -12.68 -8.28
N LEU A 171 0.48 -13.91 -7.93
CA LEU A 171 -0.80 -14.46 -8.35
C LEU A 171 -1.97 -13.70 -7.71
N GLU A 172 -1.88 -13.41 -6.42
CA GLU A 172 -2.95 -12.68 -5.70
C GLU A 172 -3.16 -11.28 -6.30
N HIS A 173 -2.07 -10.54 -6.53
CA HIS A 173 -2.11 -9.23 -7.17
C HIS A 173 -2.61 -9.30 -8.62
N ARG A 174 -2.24 -10.35 -9.37
CA ARG A 174 -2.79 -10.59 -10.71
C ARG A 174 -4.31 -10.76 -10.68
N GLU A 175 -4.85 -11.52 -9.73
CA GLU A 175 -6.30 -11.70 -9.58
C GLU A 175 -6.99 -10.41 -9.11
N LYS A 176 -6.35 -9.61 -8.23
CA LYS A 176 -6.85 -8.27 -7.84
C LYS A 176 -6.97 -7.37 -9.07
N ARG A 177 -5.95 -7.31 -9.94
CA ARG A 177 -5.99 -6.53 -11.19
C ARG A 177 -7.12 -6.98 -12.13
N LYS A 178 -7.34 -8.29 -12.29
CA LYS A 178 -8.46 -8.81 -13.08
C LYS A 178 -9.82 -8.35 -12.54
N PHE A 179 -10.01 -8.44 -11.22
CA PHE A 179 -11.24 -7.96 -10.58
C PHE A 179 -11.45 -6.46 -10.81
N LEU A 180 -10.42 -5.65 -10.55
CA LEU A 180 -10.49 -4.20 -10.70
C LEU A 180 -10.77 -3.77 -12.14
N ARG A 181 -10.22 -4.46 -13.15
CA ARG A 181 -10.52 -4.18 -14.56
C ARG A 181 -12.02 -4.29 -14.87
N THR A 182 -12.70 -5.28 -14.30
CA THR A 182 -14.14 -5.46 -14.48
C THR A 182 -14.92 -4.41 -13.67
N ALA A 183 -14.62 -4.28 -12.37
CA ALA A 183 -15.33 -3.37 -11.49
C ALA A 183 -15.23 -1.90 -11.95
N LEU A 184 -14.04 -1.44 -12.37
CA LEU A 184 -13.85 -0.08 -12.87
C LEU A 184 -14.49 0.16 -14.23
N LYS A 185 -14.61 -0.88 -15.07
CA LYS A 185 -15.35 -0.78 -16.33
C LYS A 185 -16.83 -0.58 -16.08
N GLU A 186 -17.41 -1.37 -15.17
CA GLU A 186 -18.82 -1.25 -14.78
C GLU A 186 -19.11 0.11 -14.17
N LEU A 187 -18.28 0.58 -13.23
CA LEU A 187 -18.37 1.93 -12.68
C LEU A 187 -18.27 3.00 -13.77
N GLY A 188 -17.31 2.85 -14.68
CA GLY A 188 -17.11 3.71 -15.86
C GLY A 188 -18.38 3.89 -16.68
N LEU A 189 -19.02 2.78 -17.04
CA LEU A 189 -20.23 2.76 -17.85
C LEU A 189 -21.43 3.36 -17.09
N LEU A 190 -21.61 3.00 -15.81
CA LEU A 190 -22.72 3.48 -14.99
C LEU A 190 -22.69 5.00 -14.78
N PHE A 191 -21.51 5.57 -14.52
CA PHE A 191 -21.38 7.02 -14.36
C PHE A 191 -21.46 7.78 -15.69
N SER A 192 -21.11 7.12 -16.80
CA SER A 192 -21.29 7.71 -18.14
C SER A 192 -22.76 7.78 -18.53
N ASP A 193 -23.55 6.77 -18.14
CA ASP A 193 -25.00 6.75 -18.36
C ASP A 193 -25.76 7.68 -17.40
N GLN A 194 -25.36 7.67 -16.11
CA GLN A 194 -26.01 8.44 -15.04
C GLN A 194 -24.99 9.33 -14.29
N PRO A 195 -24.59 10.49 -14.87
CA PRO A 195 -23.61 11.38 -14.24
C PRO A 195 -24.10 11.96 -12.90
N GLY A 196 -25.41 12.00 -12.66
CA GLY A 196 -25.98 12.42 -11.37
C GLY A 196 -25.59 11.52 -10.19
N LEU A 197 -25.13 10.29 -10.43
CA LEU A 197 -24.62 9.39 -9.39
C LEU A 197 -23.24 9.79 -8.86
N LEU A 198 -22.51 10.68 -9.56
CA LEU A 198 -21.19 11.13 -9.14
C LEU A 198 -21.22 11.78 -7.75
N GLY A 199 -22.25 12.58 -7.44
CA GLY A 199 -22.43 13.19 -6.12
C GLY A 199 -22.50 12.17 -4.98
N PRO A 200 -23.55 11.31 -4.93
CA PRO A 200 -23.70 10.35 -3.85
C PRO A 200 -22.64 9.23 -3.85
N LYS A 201 -21.97 8.94 -4.98
CA LYS A 201 -21.02 7.81 -5.09
C LYS A 201 -19.56 8.23 -5.32
N ALA A 202 -19.21 9.50 -5.16
CA ALA A 202 -17.84 9.99 -5.30
C ALA A 202 -16.82 9.16 -4.51
N LEU A 203 -17.19 8.73 -3.30
CA LEU A 203 -16.32 7.90 -2.45
C LEU A 203 -15.91 6.58 -3.13
N LEU A 204 -16.83 5.89 -3.82
CA LEU A 204 -16.51 4.64 -4.53
C LEU A 204 -15.51 4.86 -5.66
N ILE A 205 -15.56 6.01 -6.32
CA ILE A 205 -14.60 6.38 -7.36
C ILE A 205 -13.20 6.50 -6.76
N PHE A 206 -13.06 7.23 -5.66
CA PHE A 206 -11.76 7.38 -4.99
C PHE A 206 -11.21 6.05 -4.47
N ILE A 207 -12.07 5.17 -3.94
CA ILE A 207 -11.67 3.82 -3.51
C ILE A 207 -11.17 3.01 -4.71
N GLY A 208 -11.95 2.96 -5.80
CA GLY A 208 -11.60 2.23 -7.01
C GLY A 208 -10.29 2.72 -7.64
N LEU A 209 -10.12 4.05 -7.71
CA LEU A 209 -8.88 4.67 -8.17
C LEU A 209 -7.70 4.32 -7.26
N SER A 210 -7.86 4.39 -5.94
CA SER A 210 -6.80 4.03 -5.00
C SER A 210 -6.35 2.59 -5.20
N TYR A 211 -7.28 1.64 -5.32
CA TYR A 211 -6.94 0.23 -5.55
C TYR A 211 -6.21 0.02 -6.87
N ALA A 212 -6.69 0.62 -7.97
CA ALA A 212 -6.03 0.50 -9.27
C ALA A 212 -4.61 1.05 -9.24
N ARG A 213 -4.43 2.25 -8.67
CA ARG A 213 -3.12 2.88 -8.52
C ARG A 213 -2.16 2.00 -7.72
N ASP A 214 -2.62 1.48 -6.58
CA ASP A 214 -1.79 0.64 -5.70
C ASP A 214 -1.36 -0.64 -6.42
N GLU A 215 -2.25 -1.29 -7.19
CA GLU A 215 -1.91 -2.49 -7.98
C GLU A 215 -0.94 -2.21 -9.15
N VAL A 216 -1.07 -1.07 -9.81
CA VAL A 216 -0.13 -0.64 -10.87
C VAL A 216 1.26 -0.43 -10.28
N TYR A 217 1.37 0.34 -9.20
CA TYR A 217 2.67 0.58 -8.56
C TYR A 217 3.28 -0.67 -7.95
N TRP A 218 2.45 -1.55 -7.39
CA TRP A 218 2.93 -2.84 -6.90
C TRP A 218 3.54 -3.65 -8.05
N LEU A 219 2.82 -3.78 -9.18
CA LEU A 219 3.29 -4.55 -10.33
C LEU A 219 4.61 -4.03 -10.90
N LEU A 220 4.68 -2.73 -11.20
CA LEU A 220 5.88 -2.12 -11.81
C LEU A 220 7.11 -2.36 -10.94
N ARG A 221 6.99 -2.11 -9.64
CA ARG A 221 8.08 -2.28 -8.68
C ARG A 221 8.55 -3.71 -8.56
N HIS A 222 7.62 -4.65 -8.45
CA HIS A 222 7.92 -6.07 -8.26
C HIS A 222 8.43 -6.72 -9.54
N ASN A 223 8.03 -6.21 -10.71
CA ASN A 223 8.57 -6.60 -12.01
C ASN A 223 10.02 -6.13 -12.18
N ASP A 224 10.32 -4.88 -11.81
CA ASP A 224 11.66 -4.30 -11.97
C ASP A 224 12.65 -4.81 -10.90
N ASN A 225 12.12 -5.31 -9.77
CA ASN A 225 12.90 -5.84 -8.65
C ASN A 225 12.48 -7.29 -8.36
N PRO A 226 12.84 -8.23 -9.23
CA PRO A 226 12.48 -9.63 -9.05
C PRO A 226 13.09 -10.20 -7.77
N PRO A 227 12.45 -11.21 -7.17
CA PRO A 227 12.96 -11.83 -5.95
C PRO A 227 14.30 -12.51 -6.21
N VAL A 228 15.20 -12.42 -5.23
CA VAL A 228 16.52 -13.03 -5.31
C VAL A 228 16.37 -14.53 -5.05
N GLN A 229 16.08 -15.30 -6.11
CA GLN A 229 16.00 -16.75 -6.09
C GLN A 229 17.03 -17.39 -7.03
N LYS A 230 17.63 -18.50 -6.59
CA LYS A 230 18.45 -19.36 -7.45
C LYS A 230 17.53 -20.30 -8.26
N GLY A 231 16.96 -19.81 -9.37
CA GLY A 231 16.17 -20.63 -10.31
C GLY A 231 15.13 -19.83 -11.11
N LYS A 232 14.69 -20.35 -12.28
CA LYS A 232 13.61 -19.74 -13.07
C LYS A 232 12.28 -19.87 -12.31
N SER A 233 11.79 -18.77 -11.77
CA SER A 233 10.53 -18.70 -11.03
C SER A 233 9.31 -18.66 -11.96
N LYS A 234 8.27 -19.42 -11.61
CA LYS A 234 6.92 -19.35 -12.22
C LYS A 234 6.25 -17.99 -12.03
N SER A 235 6.68 -17.21 -11.03
CA SER A 235 6.15 -15.86 -10.73
C SER A 235 6.42 -14.83 -11.82
N ALA A 236 7.40 -15.06 -12.71
CA ALA A 236 7.73 -14.12 -13.78
C ALA A 236 6.57 -13.91 -14.77
N GLU A 237 5.76 -14.93 -15.02
CA GLU A 237 4.57 -14.78 -15.89
C GLU A 237 3.45 -14.00 -15.20
N ASP A 238 3.29 -14.14 -13.88
CA ASP A 238 2.25 -13.43 -13.12
C ASP A 238 2.56 -11.94 -12.91
N LEU A 239 3.84 -11.56 -13.08
CA LEU A 239 4.32 -10.18 -13.08
C LEU A 239 4.18 -9.48 -14.45
N VAL A 240 3.73 -10.21 -15.49
CA VAL A 240 3.47 -9.62 -16.80
C VAL A 240 1.97 -9.42 -17.00
N ASP A 241 1.53 -8.18 -17.17
CA ASP A 241 0.14 -7.84 -17.45
C ASP A 241 -0.02 -7.10 -18.78
N ARG A 242 -0.35 -7.85 -19.84
CA ARG A 242 -0.60 -7.28 -21.19
C ARG A 242 -1.83 -6.37 -21.24
N GLN A 243 -2.71 -6.46 -20.25
CA GLN A 243 -3.94 -5.66 -20.13
C GLN A 243 -3.75 -4.50 -19.14
N LEU A 244 -2.53 -4.20 -18.70
CA LEU A 244 -2.25 -3.04 -17.85
C LEU A 244 -2.73 -1.72 -18.48
N PRO A 245 -2.53 -1.45 -19.79
CA PRO A 245 -3.03 -0.22 -20.41
C PRO A 245 -4.55 -0.07 -20.31
N GLU A 246 -5.30 -1.17 -20.27
CA GLU A 246 -6.76 -1.12 -20.09
C GLU A 246 -7.13 -0.67 -18.66
N LEU A 247 -6.35 -1.08 -17.66
CA LEU A 247 -6.54 -0.64 -16.28
C LEU A 247 -6.16 0.84 -16.12
N GLU A 248 -5.04 1.27 -16.72
CA GLU A 248 -4.59 2.66 -16.71
C GLU A 248 -5.53 3.58 -17.49
N MET A 249 -5.99 3.17 -18.67
CA MET A 249 -6.94 3.95 -19.47
C MET A 249 -8.29 4.07 -18.77
N LYS A 250 -8.74 3.05 -18.02
CA LYS A 250 -9.94 3.16 -17.17
C LYS A 250 -9.69 4.02 -15.94
N PHE A 251 -8.51 3.95 -15.33
CA PHE A 251 -8.09 4.82 -14.23
C PHE A 251 -8.11 6.30 -14.66
N ILE A 252 -7.46 6.62 -15.78
CA ILE A 252 -7.43 7.96 -16.39
C ILE A 252 -8.80 8.34 -16.91
N GLY A 253 -9.53 7.43 -17.55
CA GLY A 253 -10.87 7.68 -18.08
C GLY A 253 -11.88 8.02 -16.98
N CYS A 254 -11.86 7.28 -15.87
CA CYS A 254 -12.64 7.63 -14.68
C CYS A 254 -12.19 8.98 -14.11
N TYR A 255 -10.88 9.23 -13.99
CA TYR A 255 -10.37 10.49 -13.43
C TYR A 255 -10.72 11.71 -14.29
N VAL A 256 -10.44 11.65 -15.59
CA VAL A 256 -10.62 12.75 -16.54
C VAL A 256 -12.09 12.96 -16.86
N THR A 257 -12.83 11.91 -17.19
CA THR A 257 -14.24 12.04 -17.60
C THR A 257 -15.17 12.35 -16.43
N MET A 258 -14.87 11.87 -15.21
CA MET A 258 -15.76 12.02 -14.06
C MET A 258 -15.40 13.18 -13.12
N ILE A 259 -14.12 13.56 -13.03
CA ILE A 259 -13.68 14.63 -12.10
C ILE A 259 -13.37 15.92 -12.84
N ILE A 260 -12.68 15.85 -13.99
CA ILE A 260 -12.17 17.06 -14.65
C ILE A 260 -13.19 17.62 -15.67
N LEU A 261 -13.80 16.77 -16.50
CA LEU A 261 -14.70 17.24 -17.56
C LEU A 261 -16.00 17.90 -17.08
N PRO A 262 -16.67 17.45 -16.00
CA PRO A 262 -17.87 18.13 -15.48
C PRO A 262 -17.53 19.53 -14.95
N TYR A 263 -16.39 19.69 -14.28
CA TYR A 263 -15.95 20.97 -13.72
C TYR A 263 -15.31 21.92 -14.74
N ARG A 264 -14.94 21.45 -15.93
CA ARG A 264 -14.38 22.31 -17.01
C ARG A 264 -15.45 22.94 -17.91
N ARG A 265 -16.69 22.41 -17.91
CA ARG A 265 -17.81 23.03 -18.64
C ARG A 265 -18.55 24.10 -17.86
N GLU A 266 -18.27 24.26 -16.56
CA GLU A 266 -18.85 25.31 -15.73
C GLU A 266 -17.84 26.44 -15.46
N SER A 267 -17.74 27.35 -16.42
CA SER A 267 -17.28 28.73 -16.18
C SER A 267 -18.41 29.57 -15.54
N PRO A 268 -18.09 30.70 -14.88
CA PRO A 268 -18.41 30.97 -13.47
C PRO A 268 -19.73 31.73 -13.25
N ASN A 269 -20.88 31.14 -13.56
CA ASN A 269 -22.17 31.82 -13.32
C ASN A 269 -23.29 30.97 -12.68
N GLN A 270 -22.98 29.79 -12.12
CA GLN A 270 -23.97 28.95 -11.43
C GLN A 270 -23.44 28.42 -10.09
N LEU A 271 -22.87 29.29 -9.26
CA LEU A 271 -22.87 29.06 -7.81
C LEU A 271 -24.26 29.47 -7.28
N LYS A 272 -25.25 28.62 -7.53
CA LYS A 272 -26.51 28.62 -6.77
C LYS A 272 -26.52 27.38 -5.90
N ILE A 273 -26.05 27.60 -4.68
CA ILE A 273 -26.50 27.03 -3.41
C ILE A 273 -27.46 25.84 -3.59
N TRP A 274 -26.98 24.63 -3.30
CA TRP A 274 -27.66 23.58 -2.51
C TRP A 274 -26.60 22.69 -1.86
#